data_AF-A0A3N5N0A3-F1
#
_entry.id   AF-A0A3N5N0A3-F1
#
_cell.length_a   1.000
_cell.length_b   1.000
_cell.length_c   1.000
_cell.angle_alpha   90.00
_cell.angle_beta   90.00
_cell.angle_gamma   90.00
#
_symmetry.space_group_name_H-M   'P 1'
#
loop_
_entity.id
_entity.type
_entity.pdbx_description
1 polymer ?
#
loop_
_entity_poly.entity_id
_entity_poly.type
_entity_poly.pdbx_seq_one_letter_code
_entity_poly.pdbx_strand_id
1 'polypeptide(L)'
;MPITSCQNLMYFVGYPNHPPVATADSYSTNENTPLEVAAPGVLANDNDVDGNPLTAIKVTDPTNGRVTFNSDGSFTYTPALNYNGTDSFMYKANDGQVDSNIATVSITVTPPAILMLPSQTKAPTDPDSDGIYEDLNGNGRLDFADVVLYFNQMTWIAANEPIAAFDLNGNGRIDFADIVALFNEI
;
A
#
# COMPACT_ATOMS: atom_id res chain seq x y z
N MET A 1 -4.84 -58.35 -58.37
CA MET A 1 -4.83 -56.88 -58.41
C MET A 1 -4.63 -56.39 -56.98
N PRO A 2 -3.51 -55.77 -56.60
CA PRO A 2 -3.39 -55.23 -55.26
C PRO A 2 -4.05 -53.85 -55.20
N ILE A 3 -4.88 -53.65 -54.18
CA ILE A 3 -5.43 -52.34 -53.84
C ILE A 3 -4.35 -51.55 -53.09
N THR A 4 -3.86 -50.48 -53.72
CA THR A 4 -2.94 -49.54 -53.07
C THR A 4 -3.70 -48.79 -51.99
N SER A 5 -3.42 -49.12 -50.74
CA SER A 5 -3.89 -48.37 -49.58
C SER A 5 -3.28 -46.97 -49.62
N CYS A 6 -4.12 -45.95 -49.81
CA CYS A 6 -3.74 -44.58 -49.57
C CYS A 6 -3.81 -44.35 -48.06
N GLN A 7 -2.69 -44.51 -47.36
CA GLN A 7 -2.59 -44.03 -45.99
C GLN A 7 -2.49 -42.51 -46.03
N ASN A 8 -3.52 -41.84 -45.50
CA ASN A 8 -3.44 -40.42 -45.20
C ASN A 8 -2.39 -40.23 -44.11
N LEU A 9 -1.19 -39.80 -44.50
CA LEU A 9 -0.15 -39.37 -43.59
C LEU A 9 -0.61 -38.05 -42.96
N MET A 10 -1.26 -38.13 -41.81
CA MET A 10 -1.53 -36.96 -41.00
C MET A 10 -0.20 -36.47 -40.42
N TYR A 11 0.41 -35.47 -41.08
CA TYR A 11 1.49 -34.72 -40.49
C TYR A 11 0.91 -33.90 -39.33
N PHE A 12 1.18 -34.33 -38.10
CA PHE A 12 0.98 -33.49 -36.94
C PHE A 12 2.07 -32.41 -36.98
N VAL A 13 1.81 -31.31 -37.70
CA VAL A 13 2.62 -30.10 -37.56
C VAL A 13 2.25 -29.57 -36.18
N GLY A 14 3.13 -29.77 -35.19
CA GLY A 14 2.94 -29.15 -33.88
C GLY A 14 2.79 -27.64 -34.07
N TYR A 15 1.79 -27.03 -33.43
CA TYR A 15 1.67 -25.58 -33.46
C TYR A 15 2.94 -24.97 -32.83
N PRO A 16 3.60 -24.00 -33.49
CA PRO A 16 4.73 -23.33 -32.90
C PRO A 16 4.28 -22.57 -31.64
N ASN A 17 5.09 -22.62 -30.59
CA ASN A 17 4.82 -21.95 -29.33
C ASN A 17 4.94 -20.43 -29.50
N HIS A 18 3.96 -19.67 -29.02
CA HIS A 18 3.94 -18.22 -28.99
C HIS A 18 4.36 -17.72 -27.62
N PRO A 19 5.11 -16.60 -27.54
CA PRO A 19 5.44 -16.03 -26.24
C PRO A 19 4.21 -15.44 -25.54
N PRO A 20 4.16 -15.49 -24.20
CA PRO A 20 3.15 -14.80 -23.44
C PRO A 20 3.18 -13.29 -23.68
N VAL A 21 2.05 -12.63 -23.43
CA VAL A 21 1.93 -11.17 -23.41
C VAL A 21 1.73 -10.71 -21.97
N ALA A 22 2.69 -9.95 -21.47
CA ALA A 22 2.63 -9.38 -20.12
C ALA A 22 2.09 -7.95 -20.14
N THR A 23 1.18 -7.63 -19.23
CA THR A 23 0.50 -6.33 -19.11
C THR A 23 1.01 -5.57 -17.88
N ALA A 24 1.01 -4.24 -17.93
CA ALA A 24 1.46 -3.44 -16.79
C ALA A 24 0.48 -3.50 -15.60
N ASP A 25 1.04 -3.46 -14.39
CA ASP A 25 0.28 -3.48 -13.13
C ASP A 25 0.41 -2.16 -12.36
N SER A 26 -0.59 -1.90 -11.52
CA SER A 26 -0.58 -0.76 -10.60
C SER A 26 -1.12 -1.15 -9.24
N TYR A 27 -0.37 -0.81 -8.18
CA TYR A 27 -0.73 -1.03 -6.79
C TYR A 27 -0.48 0.22 -5.95
N SER A 28 -1.00 0.22 -4.72
CA SER A 28 -0.76 1.28 -3.75
C SER A 28 -0.61 0.72 -2.33
N THR A 29 0.18 1.40 -1.52
CA THR A 29 0.26 1.15 -0.08
C THR A 29 0.50 2.45 0.68
N ASN A 30 0.28 2.43 1.98
CA ASN A 30 0.68 3.52 2.86
C ASN A 30 2.19 3.46 3.11
N GLU A 31 2.79 4.62 3.36
CA GLU A 31 4.15 4.74 3.88
C GLU A 31 4.33 3.83 5.11
N ASN A 32 5.53 3.26 5.23
CA ASN A 32 5.91 2.35 6.31
C ASN A 32 5.02 1.08 6.43
N THR A 33 4.16 0.82 5.44
CA THR A 33 3.26 -0.35 5.41
C THR A 33 3.66 -1.27 4.25
N PRO A 34 4.06 -2.52 4.53
CA PRO A 34 4.29 -3.50 3.48
C PRO A 34 3.04 -3.75 2.64
N LEU A 35 3.21 -3.83 1.33
CA LEU A 35 2.20 -4.27 0.38
C LEU A 35 2.37 -5.78 0.16
N GLU A 36 1.34 -6.55 0.48
CA GLU A 36 1.27 -7.99 0.23
C GLU A 36 0.31 -8.28 -0.91
N VAL A 37 0.80 -8.86 -2.01
CA VAL A 37 0.00 -9.25 -3.18
C VAL A 37 0.04 -10.76 -3.33
N ALA A 38 -1.11 -11.40 -3.19
CA ALA A 38 -1.26 -12.84 -3.37
C ALA A 38 -1.26 -13.26 -4.85
N ALA A 39 -0.93 -14.53 -5.11
CA ALA A 39 -1.00 -15.12 -6.44
C ALA A 39 -2.44 -15.07 -7.01
N PRO A 40 -2.63 -14.87 -8.33
CA PRO A 40 -1.60 -14.85 -9.36
C PRO A 40 -0.83 -13.51 -9.47
N GLY A 41 -1.15 -12.53 -8.62
CA GLY A 41 -0.45 -11.24 -8.54
C GLY A 41 -0.32 -10.56 -9.90
N VAL A 42 0.93 -10.32 -10.32
CA VAL A 42 1.22 -9.68 -11.62
C VAL A 42 0.80 -10.53 -12.84
N LEU A 43 0.60 -11.83 -12.67
CA LEU A 43 0.18 -12.71 -13.76
C LEU A 43 -1.34 -12.65 -14.01
N ALA A 44 -2.11 -11.92 -13.18
CA ALA A 44 -3.57 -11.92 -13.23
C ALA A 44 -4.16 -11.37 -14.54
N ASN A 45 -3.44 -10.45 -15.19
CA ASN A 45 -3.80 -9.78 -16.43
C ASN A 45 -2.93 -10.20 -17.62
N ASP A 46 -2.06 -11.20 -17.43
CA ASP A 46 -1.18 -11.74 -18.45
C ASP A 46 -1.86 -12.89 -19.20
N ASN A 47 -1.51 -13.05 -20.47
CA ASN A 47 -2.15 -14.07 -21.31
C ASN A 47 -1.16 -14.76 -22.24
N ASP A 48 -1.35 -16.06 -22.40
CA ASP A 48 -0.72 -16.88 -23.40
C ASP A 48 -1.77 -17.41 -24.39
N VAL A 49 -1.51 -17.30 -25.70
CA VAL A 49 -2.49 -17.70 -26.73
C VAL A 49 -2.60 -19.21 -26.89
N ASP A 50 -1.55 -19.95 -26.52
CA ASP A 50 -1.52 -21.41 -26.55
C ASP A 50 -2.09 -22.01 -25.25
N GLY A 51 -2.35 -21.17 -24.23
CA GLY A 51 -3.00 -21.52 -22.97
C GLY A 51 -2.06 -22.16 -21.96
N ASN A 52 -0.75 -21.95 -22.12
CA ASN A 52 0.26 -22.47 -21.23
C ASN A 52 0.21 -21.80 -19.84
N PRO A 53 0.46 -22.55 -18.74
CA PRO A 53 0.58 -21.95 -17.43
C PRO A 53 1.74 -20.95 -17.36
N LEU A 54 1.50 -19.80 -16.74
CA LEU A 54 2.49 -18.74 -16.64
C LEU A 54 3.23 -18.75 -15.29
N THR A 55 4.51 -18.39 -15.36
CA THR A 55 5.34 -18.06 -14.20
C THR A 55 5.95 -16.67 -14.38
N ALA A 56 6.28 -16.01 -13.26
CA ALA A 56 6.83 -14.66 -13.26
C ALA A 56 8.34 -14.65 -12.98
N ILE A 57 9.06 -13.78 -13.68
CA ILE A 57 10.50 -13.57 -13.52
C ILE A 57 10.77 -12.08 -13.29
N LYS A 58 11.35 -11.74 -12.13
CA LYS A 58 11.75 -10.36 -11.82
C LYS A 58 12.94 -9.93 -12.69
N VAL A 59 12.87 -8.73 -13.27
CA VAL A 59 13.90 -8.16 -14.15
C VAL A 59 14.70 -7.08 -13.43
N THR A 60 14.04 -6.18 -12.70
CA THR A 60 14.69 -5.13 -11.89
C THR A 60 14.10 -5.05 -10.50
N ASP A 61 14.82 -4.39 -9.60
CA ASP A 61 14.32 -4.02 -8.29
C ASP A 61 13.77 -2.58 -8.29
N PRO A 62 12.88 -2.24 -7.35
CA PRO A 62 12.49 -0.87 -7.07
C PRO A 62 13.65 -0.04 -6.49
N THR A 63 13.57 1.29 -6.60
CA THR A 63 14.63 2.20 -6.11
C THR A 63 14.40 2.64 -4.67
N ASN A 64 13.15 2.77 -4.24
CA ASN A 64 12.74 3.35 -2.97
C ASN A 64 12.03 2.33 -2.05
N GLY A 65 12.25 1.06 -2.30
CA GLY A 65 11.75 -0.05 -1.50
C GLY A 65 12.48 -1.34 -1.80
N ARG A 66 11.96 -2.44 -1.29
CA ARG A 66 12.51 -3.79 -1.51
C ARG A 66 11.37 -4.71 -1.90
N VAL A 67 11.62 -5.61 -2.85
CA VAL A 67 10.60 -6.56 -3.30
C VAL A 67 11.08 -8.01 -3.16
N THR A 68 10.30 -8.80 -2.44
CA THR A 68 10.37 -10.26 -2.44
C THR A 68 9.36 -10.75 -3.46
N PHE A 69 9.83 -11.40 -4.54
CA PHE A 69 9.01 -11.70 -5.71
C PHE A 69 9.06 -13.21 -6.00
N ASN A 70 7.91 -13.84 -6.16
CA ASN A 70 7.77 -15.28 -6.35
C ASN A 70 7.36 -15.61 -7.80
N SER A 71 7.66 -16.84 -8.24
CA SER A 71 7.37 -17.28 -9.61
C SER A 71 5.88 -17.50 -9.90
N ASP A 72 5.02 -17.56 -8.87
CA ASP A 72 3.56 -17.61 -9.01
C ASP A 72 2.92 -16.21 -9.20
N GLY A 73 3.75 -15.17 -9.33
CA GLY A 73 3.34 -13.78 -9.51
C GLY A 73 3.02 -13.04 -8.22
N SER A 74 3.00 -13.73 -7.07
CA SER A 74 2.86 -13.08 -5.75
C SER A 74 4.12 -12.30 -5.38
N PHE A 75 3.96 -11.22 -4.62
CA PHE A 75 5.09 -10.45 -4.10
C PHE A 75 4.75 -9.68 -2.83
N THR A 76 5.81 -9.38 -2.07
CA THR A 76 5.81 -8.44 -0.96
C THR A 76 6.68 -7.25 -1.32
N TYR A 77 6.13 -6.04 -1.27
CA TYR A 77 6.89 -4.80 -1.39
C TYR A 77 6.95 -4.08 -0.04
N THR A 78 8.15 -3.79 0.42
CA THR A 78 8.38 -2.96 1.62
C THR A 78 8.96 -1.61 1.20
N PRO A 79 8.23 -0.49 1.36
CA PRO A 79 8.78 0.85 1.15
C PRO A 79 10.02 1.08 2.02
N ALA A 80 10.94 1.92 1.57
CA ALA A 80 11.95 2.48 2.46
C ALA A 80 11.28 3.32 3.56
N LEU A 81 11.94 3.40 4.72
CA LEU A 81 11.42 4.16 5.86
C LEU A 81 11.18 5.62 5.46
N ASN A 82 9.98 6.12 5.76
CA ASN A 82 9.54 7.48 5.48
C ASN A 82 9.57 7.86 3.98
N TYR A 83 9.49 6.87 3.09
CA TYR A 83 9.35 7.12 1.67
C TYR A 83 7.88 7.30 1.28
N ASN A 84 7.61 8.38 0.56
CA ASN A 84 6.34 8.63 -0.11
C ASN A 84 6.59 9.04 -1.57
N GLY A 85 5.72 8.58 -2.47
CA GLY A 85 5.87 8.79 -3.91
C GLY A 85 5.68 7.51 -4.73
N THR A 86 6.05 7.56 -6.00
CA THR A 86 5.94 6.42 -6.93
C THR A 86 7.21 5.60 -6.94
N ASP A 87 7.11 4.28 -6.94
CA ASP A 87 8.22 3.36 -7.18
C ASP A 87 7.81 2.32 -8.23
N SER A 88 8.76 1.60 -8.80
CA SER A 88 8.46 0.62 -9.84
C SER A 88 9.52 -0.45 -9.96
N PHE A 89 9.09 -1.63 -10.37
CA PHE A 89 9.99 -2.70 -10.80
C PHE A 89 9.47 -3.35 -12.09
N MET A 90 10.35 -4.08 -12.79
CA MET A 90 9.99 -4.74 -14.04
C MET A 90 10.00 -6.26 -13.88
N TYR A 91 9.13 -6.94 -14.63
CA TYR A 91 9.07 -8.40 -14.69
C TYR A 91 8.80 -8.89 -16.12
N LYS A 92 8.86 -10.20 -16.31
CA LYS A 92 8.40 -10.95 -17.48
C LYS A 92 7.56 -12.13 -17.04
N ALA A 93 6.57 -12.52 -17.85
CA ALA A 93 5.92 -13.82 -17.79
C ALA A 93 6.71 -14.85 -18.62
N ASN A 94 6.66 -16.12 -18.23
CA ASN A 94 7.28 -17.24 -18.92
C ASN A 94 6.34 -18.45 -18.90
N ASP A 95 6.16 -19.09 -20.06
CA ASP A 95 5.27 -20.24 -20.28
C ASP A 95 5.97 -21.61 -20.11
N GLY A 96 7.21 -21.61 -19.62
CA GLY A 96 8.09 -22.78 -19.54
C GLY A 96 9.02 -22.97 -20.74
N GLN A 97 8.86 -22.19 -21.81
CA GLN A 97 9.69 -22.25 -23.02
C GLN A 97 10.29 -20.90 -23.42
N VAL A 98 9.50 -19.83 -23.40
CA VAL A 98 9.87 -18.49 -23.88
C VAL A 98 9.37 -17.40 -22.93
N ASP A 99 10.10 -16.29 -22.94
CA ASP A 99 9.76 -15.09 -22.17
C ASP A 99 8.81 -14.17 -22.95
N SER A 100 7.96 -13.46 -22.20
CA SER A 100 7.15 -12.36 -22.69
C SER A 100 7.95 -11.08 -22.98
N ASN A 101 7.24 -10.05 -23.43
CA ASN A 101 7.70 -8.66 -23.29
C ASN A 101 7.94 -8.30 -21.81
N ILE A 102 8.75 -7.25 -21.57
CA ILE A 102 8.90 -6.70 -20.23
C ILE A 102 7.64 -5.90 -19.86
N ALA A 103 7.12 -6.12 -18.67
CA ALA A 103 6.02 -5.38 -18.07
C ALA A 103 6.48 -4.61 -16.83
N THR A 104 5.81 -3.48 -16.57
CA THR A 104 6.13 -2.58 -15.45
C THR A 104 5.08 -2.76 -14.35
N VAL A 105 5.54 -2.92 -13.12
CA VAL A 105 4.71 -2.83 -11.92
C VAL A 105 4.93 -1.46 -11.29
N SER A 106 3.88 -0.65 -11.23
CA SER A 106 3.91 0.67 -10.61
C SER A 106 3.32 0.60 -9.20
N ILE A 107 3.99 1.21 -8.23
CA ILE A 107 3.54 1.24 -6.83
C ILE A 107 3.48 2.70 -6.37
N THR A 108 2.31 3.12 -5.89
CA THR A 108 2.15 4.43 -5.23
C THR A 108 2.21 4.28 -3.73
N VAL A 109 3.20 4.91 -3.08
CA VAL A 109 3.31 4.98 -1.62
C VAL A 109 2.72 6.30 -1.15
N THR A 110 1.58 6.24 -0.48
CA THR A 110 0.92 7.43 0.05
C THR A 110 1.43 7.73 1.46
N PRO A 111 1.78 8.99 1.79
CA PRO A 111 2.11 9.33 3.16
C PRO A 111 0.93 8.98 4.07
N PRO A 112 1.16 8.74 5.37
CA PRO A 112 0.07 8.60 6.31
C PRO A 112 -0.83 9.81 6.17
N ALA A 113 -2.14 9.60 6.29
CA ALA A 113 -3.04 10.72 6.48
C ALA A 113 -2.58 11.44 7.75
N ILE A 114 -1.88 12.56 7.58
CA ILE A 114 -1.73 13.52 8.65
C ILE A 114 -3.15 13.98 8.89
N LEU A 115 -3.77 13.48 9.97
CA LEU A 115 -4.91 14.16 10.53
C LEU A 115 -4.38 15.56 10.79
N MET A 116 -4.75 16.51 9.93
CA MET A 116 -4.38 17.89 10.12
C MET A 116 -4.92 18.23 11.49
N LEU A 117 -4.04 18.24 12.50
CA LEU A 117 -4.33 18.98 13.69
C LEU A 117 -4.52 20.39 13.17
N PRO A 118 -5.71 20.98 13.32
CA PRO A 118 -5.93 22.35 12.89
C PRO A 118 -4.80 23.20 13.45
N SER A 119 -4.01 23.79 12.54
CA SER A 119 -2.82 24.58 12.85
C SER A 119 -3.19 25.59 13.93
N GLN A 120 -2.68 25.40 15.14
CA GLN A 120 -3.00 26.26 16.28
C GLN A 120 -2.36 27.63 16.07
N THR A 121 -3.09 28.54 15.43
CA THR A 121 -2.74 29.96 15.42
C THR A 121 -3.75 30.77 16.21
N LYS A 122 -3.92 30.52 17.52
CA LYS A 122 -4.08 31.62 18.48
C LYS A 122 -3.96 31.17 19.94
N ALA A 123 -3.09 31.85 20.67
CA ALA A 123 -3.12 31.84 22.12
C ALA A 123 -4.43 32.49 22.63
N PRO A 124 -4.96 32.04 23.78
CA PRO A 124 -6.28 32.43 24.25
C PRO A 124 -6.29 33.82 24.87
N THR A 125 -6.55 34.85 24.06
CA THR A 125 -7.27 36.06 24.52
C THR A 125 -8.06 36.68 23.35
N ASP A 126 -9.22 36.16 22.96
CA ASP A 126 -10.12 36.96 22.11
C ASP A 126 -11.59 36.49 22.13
N PRO A 127 -12.55 37.35 22.54
CA PRO A 127 -13.99 37.12 22.42
C PRO A 127 -14.58 37.37 21.02
N ASP A 128 -13.78 37.73 20.00
CA ASP A 128 -14.27 37.98 18.64
C ASP A 128 -14.09 36.77 17.69
N SER A 129 -15.24 36.16 17.38
CA SER A 129 -15.57 35.18 16.33
C SER A 129 -14.83 35.31 14.99
N ASP A 130 -14.19 34.22 14.51
CA ASP A 130 -13.94 33.98 13.07
C ASP A 130 -13.97 32.50 12.59
N GLY A 131 -14.42 31.55 13.41
CA GLY A 131 -15.03 30.29 12.93
C GLY A 131 -14.08 29.19 12.42
N ILE A 132 -13.18 28.69 13.28
CA ILE A 132 -12.36 27.50 12.91
C ILE A 132 -12.21 26.41 13.99
N TYR A 133 -12.95 26.48 15.11
CA TYR A 133 -13.02 25.38 16.09
C TYR A 133 -14.42 25.31 16.70
N GLU A 134 -15.12 24.19 16.50
CA GLU A 134 -16.41 23.96 17.15
C GLU A 134 -16.18 23.49 18.57
N ASP A 135 -16.68 24.26 19.53
CA ASP A 135 -16.93 23.83 20.90
C ASP A 135 -17.80 22.55 20.86
N LEU A 136 -17.18 21.39 21.09
CA LEU A 136 -17.80 20.08 20.87
C LEU A 136 -18.76 19.71 21.99
N ASN A 137 -18.65 20.35 23.15
CA ASN A 137 -19.49 20.10 24.31
C ASN A 137 -20.50 21.23 24.61
N GLY A 138 -20.41 22.36 23.91
CA GLY A 138 -21.36 23.46 23.98
C GLY A 138 -21.21 24.36 25.22
N ASN A 139 -20.06 24.33 25.91
CA ASN A 139 -19.82 25.11 27.14
C ASN A 139 -19.26 26.52 26.89
N GLY A 140 -19.04 26.88 25.63
CA GLY A 140 -18.55 28.17 25.17
C GLY A 140 -17.05 28.38 25.38
N ARG A 141 -16.30 27.34 25.70
CA ARG A 141 -14.84 27.40 25.94
C ARG A 141 -14.17 26.17 25.35
N LEU A 142 -13.02 26.40 24.73
CA LEU A 142 -12.16 25.33 24.25
C LEU A 142 -11.42 24.75 25.45
N ASP A 143 -11.78 23.54 25.87
CA ASP A 143 -11.19 22.88 27.03
C ASP A 143 -10.83 21.40 26.79
N PHE A 144 -10.29 20.74 27.82
CA PHE A 144 -9.92 19.32 27.73
C PHE A 144 -11.11 18.41 27.42
N ALA A 145 -12.34 18.81 27.71
CA ALA A 145 -13.50 18.01 27.39
C ALA A 145 -13.77 17.99 25.87
N ASP A 146 -13.42 19.06 25.14
CA ASP A 146 -13.47 19.06 23.67
C ASP A 146 -12.43 18.13 23.06
N VAL A 147 -11.21 18.13 23.61
CA VAL A 147 -10.13 17.23 23.19
C VAL A 147 -10.51 15.77 23.44
N VAL A 148 -11.08 15.47 24.62
CA VAL A 148 -11.56 14.13 24.98
C VAL A 148 -12.72 13.67 24.09
N LEU A 149 -13.65 14.56 23.72
CA LEU A 149 -14.75 14.23 22.81
C LEU A 149 -14.29 14.05 21.36
N TYR A 150 -13.25 14.76 20.93
CA TYR A 150 -12.62 14.58 19.63
C TYR A 150 -11.97 13.18 19.53
N PHE A 151 -11.23 12.74 20.55
CA PHE A 151 -10.61 11.41 20.58
C PHE A 151 -11.61 10.27 20.75
N ASN A 152 -12.71 10.45 21.50
CA ASN A 152 -13.73 9.41 21.65
C ASN A 152 -14.56 9.16 20.36
N GLN A 153 -14.58 10.12 19.44
CA GLN A 153 -15.17 9.95 18.11
C GLN A 153 -14.23 9.20 17.14
N MET A 154 -12.92 9.15 17.44
CA MET A 154 -11.97 8.28 16.76
C MET A 154 -11.93 6.93 17.47
N THR A 155 -12.78 5.99 17.05
CA THR A 155 -12.74 4.61 17.53
C THR A 155 -11.35 4.01 17.30
N TRP A 156 -10.44 4.04 18.29
CA TRP A 156 -9.29 3.12 18.47
C TRP A 156 -8.35 3.55 19.64
N ILE A 157 -8.89 3.74 20.84
CA ILE A 157 -8.08 3.63 22.07
C ILE A 157 -8.85 2.73 23.03
N ALA A 158 -8.22 1.64 23.46
CA ALA A 158 -8.79 0.71 24.42
C ALA A 158 -9.16 1.47 25.70
N ALA A 159 -10.41 1.39 26.12
CA ALA A 159 -11.01 2.12 27.23
C ALA A 159 -10.43 1.78 28.63
N ASN A 160 -9.26 1.15 28.72
CA ASN A 160 -8.71 0.58 29.96
C ASN A 160 -7.24 0.95 30.24
N GLU A 161 -6.60 1.82 29.45
CA GLU A 161 -5.27 2.30 29.83
C GLU A 161 -5.37 3.44 30.86
N PRO A 162 -4.63 3.39 31.98
CA PRO A 162 -4.66 4.44 32.97
C PRO A 162 -4.17 5.75 32.37
N ILE A 163 -4.81 6.84 32.77
CA ILE A 163 -4.49 8.25 32.45
C ILE A 163 -2.97 8.54 32.54
N ALA A 164 -2.23 7.77 33.35
CA ALA A 164 -0.77 7.81 33.49
C ALA A 164 0.03 7.48 32.22
N ALA A 165 -0.53 6.79 31.22
CA ALA A 165 0.18 6.46 29.97
C ALA A 165 0.43 7.69 29.08
N PHE A 166 -0.25 8.81 29.35
CA PHE A 166 -0.19 10.04 28.56
C PHE A 166 0.36 11.24 29.33
N ASP A 167 0.66 11.06 30.63
CA ASP A 167 1.38 12.04 31.46
C ASP A 167 2.88 11.90 31.20
N LEU A 168 3.31 12.39 30.05
CA LEU A 168 4.67 12.23 29.52
C LEU A 168 5.69 13.02 30.35
N ASN A 169 5.25 14.03 31.09
CA ASN A 169 6.10 14.81 31.98
C ASN A 169 6.02 14.40 33.47
N GLY A 170 5.14 13.45 33.82
CA GLY A 170 5.05 12.84 35.15
C GLY A 170 4.42 13.73 36.24
N ASN A 171 3.59 14.71 35.86
CA ASN A 171 2.97 15.66 36.80
C ASN A 171 1.59 15.24 37.32
N GLY A 172 1.11 14.08 36.88
CA GLY A 172 -0.14 13.45 37.29
C GLY A 172 -1.38 13.98 36.59
N ARG A 173 -1.24 14.80 35.54
CA ARG A 173 -2.34 15.34 34.72
C ARG A 173 -1.89 15.41 33.27
N ILE A 174 -2.86 15.38 32.36
CA ILE A 174 -2.59 15.65 30.94
C ILE A 174 -2.65 17.16 30.74
N ASP A 175 -1.54 17.77 30.31
CA ASP A 175 -1.46 19.19 30.02
C ASP A 175 -0.75 19.51 28.69
N PHE A 176 -0.63 20.80 28.38
CA PHE A 176 0.02 21.25 27.16
C PHE A 176 1.49 20.84 27.09
N ALA A 177 2.17 20.65 28.23
CA ALA A 177 3.55 20.19 28.26
C ALA A 177 3.65 18.70 27.89
N ASP A 178 2.62 17.89 28.14
CA ASP A 178 2.56 16.51 27.62
C ASP A 178 2.38 16.48 26.10
N ILE A 179 1.53 17.37 25.57
CA ILE A 179 1.36 17.54 24.11
C ILE A 179 2.69 18.01 23.48
N VAL A 180 3.39 18.96 24.11
CA VAL A 180 4.70 19.43 23.66
C VAL A 180 5.77 18.34 23.75
N ALA A 181 5.74 17.50 24.79
CA ALA A 181 6.64 16.36 24.92
C ALA A 181 6.44 15.33 23.79
N LEU A 182 5.20 15.12 23.36
CA LEU A 182 4.85 14.22 22.26
C LEU A 182 5.43 14.67 20.90
N PHE A 183 5.66 15.98 20.69
CA PHE A 183 6.17 16.53 19.43
C PHE A 183 7.68 16.81 19.42
N ASN A 184 8.37 16.77 20.56
CA ASN A 184 9.81 17.05 20.65
C ASN A 184 10.70 15.79 20.64
N GLU A 185 10.12 14.59 20.53
CA GLU A 185 10.86 13.32 20.38
C GLU A 185 10.82 12.74 18.95
N ILE A 186 10.49 13.56 17.94
CA ILE A 186 10.60 13.20 16.51
C ILE A 186 11.69 14.03 15.83
#